data_AF-A0A1V5NYR1-F1
#
_entry.id   AF-A0A1V5NYR1-F1
#
_cell.length_a   1.000
_cell.length_b   1.000
_cell.length_c   1.000
_cell.angle_alpha   90.00
_cell.angle_beta   90.00
_cell.angle_gamma   90.00
#
_symmetry.space_group_name_H-M   'P 1'
#
loop_
_entity.id
_entity.type
_entity.pdbx_description
1 polymer ?
#
loop_
_entity_poly.entity_id
_entity_poly.type
_entity_poly.pdbx_seq_one_letter_code
_entity_poly.pdbx_strand_id
1 'polypeptide(L)'
;MRNVPDVFKAVQEMARVVKPGGMVISLDMAQPTAPVFREFYWLCFDRVIPAVGNLLAGNKKAYKYFYSSSRGFMRQQELADLFARAGLTETRFLNLCGGVVAIVKGRKPL
;
A
#
# COMPACT_ATOMS: atom_id res chain seq x y z
N MET A 1 3.17 -6.56 0.43
CA MET A 1 1.97 -6.67 -0.42
C MET A 1 2.23 -6.28 -1.87
N ARG A 2 2.97 -5.21 -2.17
CA ARG A 2 3.23 -4.83 -3.57
C ARG A 2 3.99 -5.88 -4.42
N ASN A 3 4.79 -6.73 -3.76
CA ASN A 3 5.68 -7.70 -4.40
C ASN A 3 5.19 -9.15 -4.26
N VAL A 4 3.97 -9.37 -3.73
CA VAL A 4 3.41 -10.72 -3.64
C VAL A 4 2.38 -10.92 -4.74
N PRO A 5 2.41 -12.06 -5.46
CA PRO A 5 1.50 -12.29 -6.59
C PRO A 5 0.04 -12.47 -6.16
N ASP A 6 -0.17 -13.09 -4.99
CA ASP A 6 -1.49 -13.22 -4.37
C ASP A 6 -1.43 -12.66 -2.94
N VAL A 7 -2.00 -11.46 -2.80
CA VAL A 7 -2.04 -10.73 -1.53
C VAL A 7 -2.88 -11.47 -0.50
N PHE A 8 -4.03 -12.04 -0.89
CA PHE A 8 -4.93 -12.68 0.05
C PHE A 8 -4.33 -13.97 0.60
N LYS A 9 -3.75 -14.81 -0.27
CA LYS A 9 -3.04 -16.01 0.15
C LYS A 9 -1.87 -15.69 1.09
N ALA A 10 -1.13 -14.61 0.82
CA ALA A 10 -0.07 -14.15 1.72
C ALA A 10 -0.61 -13.79 3.12
N VAL A 11 -1.73 -13.06 3.20
CA VAL A 11 -2.38 -12.75 4.48
C VAL A 11 -2.86 -14.01 5.20
N GLN A 12 -3.45 -14.96 4.49
CA GLN A 12 -3.89 -16.23 5.06
C GLN A 12 -2.72 -17.01 5.68
N GLU A 13 -1.57 -17.06 5.01
CA GLU A 13 -0.39 -17.70 5.56
C GLU A 13 0.17 -16.96 6.79
N MET A 14 0.18 -15.61 6.77
CA MET A 14 0.54 -14.81 7.95
C MET A 14 -0.38 -15.11 9.15
N ALA A 15 -1.69 -15.18 8.92
CA ALA A 15 -2.68 -15.52 9.94
C ALA A 15 -2.54 -16.98 10.42
N ARG A 16 -2.17 -17.91 9.54
CA ARG A 16 -1.95 -19.32 9.89
C ARG A 16 -0.77 -19.48 10.85
N VAL A 17 0.37 -18.85 10.55
CA VAL A 17 1.63 -19.06 11.29
C VAL A 17 1.73 -18.27 12.60
N VAL A 18 1.04 -17.14 12.72
CA VAL A 18 1.06 -16.36 13.97
C VAL A 18 0.35 -17.16 15.09
N LYS A 19 0.85 -17.06 16.32
CA LYS A 19 0.22 -17.71 17.49
C LYS A 19 -1.14 -17.07 17.79
N PRO A 20 -2.10 -17.80 18.40
CA PRO A 20 -3.33 -17.21 18.92
C PRO A 20 -3.04 -16.01 19.83
N GLY A 21 -3.84 -14.95 19.70
CA GLY A 21 -3.62 -13.66 20.37
C GLY A 21 -2.49 -12.79 19.81
N GLY A 22 -1.69 -13.30 18.85
CA GLY A 22 -0.62 -12.56 18.18
C GLY A 22 -1.14 -11.57 17.14
N MET A 23 -0.28 -10.62 16.73
CA MET A 23 -0.63 -9.56 15.78
C MET A 23 0.09 -9.76 14.43
N VAL A 24 -0.63 -9.53 13.35
CA VAL A 24 -0.08 -9.40 11.99
C VAL A 24 -0.08 -7.92 11.63
N ILE A 25 1.06 -7.40 11.16
CA ILE A 25 1.23 -6.00 10.78
C ILE A 25 1.91 -5.94 9.42
N SER A 26 1.37 -5.12 8.52
CA SER A 26 1.96 -4.79 7.23
C SER A 26 2.18 -3.29 7.14
N LEU A 27 3.40 -2.87 6.77
CA LEU A 27 3.71 -1.51 6.37
C LEU A 27 3.97 -1.53 4.87
N ASP A 28 3.12 -0.89 4.08
CA ASP A 28 3.26 -0.89 2.62
C ASP A 28 2.76 0.42 1.99
N MET A 29 3.11 0.59 0.71
CA MET A 29 2.57 1.67 -0.11
C MET A 29 1.07 1.50 -0.26
N ALA A 30 0.36 2.61 -0.16
CA ALA A 30 -1.09 2.69 -0.25
C ALA A 30 -1.49 3.85 -1.16
N GLN A 31 -2.76 4.24 -1.12
CA GLN A 31 -3.27 5.36 -1.92
C GLN A 31 -3.52 6.59 -1.04
N PRO A 32 -3.12 7.80 -1.48
CA PRO A 32 -3.42 9.03 -0.78
C PRO A 32 -4.93 9.19 -0.57
N THR A 33 -5.33 9.53 0.66
CA THR A 33 -6.75 9.59 1.05
C THR A 33 -7.27 11.01 1.24
N ALA A 34 -6.39 11.95 1.58
CA ALA A 34 -6.77 13.37 1.72
C ALA A 34 -7.03 13.97 0.33
N PRO A 35 -8.23 14.47 0.01
CA PRO A 35 -8.62 14.84 -1.36
C PRO A 35 -7.68 15.87 -2.01
N VAL A 36 -7.40 16.97 -1.31
CA VAL A 36 -6.52 18.04 -1.82
C VAL A 36 -5.08 17.54 -2.00
N PHE A 37 -4.57 16.79 -1.04
CA PHE A 37 -3.23 16.22 -1.12
C PHE A 37 -3.12 15.17 -2.22
N ARG A 38 -4.16 14.36 -2.43
CA ARG A 38 -4.22 13.35 -3.49
C ARG A 38 -4.09 13.99 -4.87
N GLU A 39 -4.85 15.05 -5.14
CA GLU A 39 -4.78 15.75 -6.43
C GLU A 39 -3.41 16.41 -6.63
N PHE A 40 -2.87 17.07 -5.61
CA PHE A 40 -1.53 17.66 -5.69
C PHE A 40 -0.44 16.59 -5.86
N TYR A 41 -0.53 15.49 -5.13
CA TYR A 41 0.39 14.36 -5.22
C TYR A 41 0.40 13.79 -6.64
N TRP A 42 -0.77 13.52 -7.23
CA TRP A 42 -0.85 13.03 -8.61
C TRP A 42 -0.39 14.07 -9.62
N LEU A 43 -0.70 15.35 -9.45
CA LEU A 43 -0.21 16.41 -10.35
C LEU A 43 1.32 16.52 -10.35
N CYS A 44 1.94 16.50 -9.16
CA CYS A 44 3.39 16.47 -9.01
C CYS A 44 3.99 15.20 -9.62
N PHE A 45 3.37 14.05 -9.40
CA PHE A 45 3.81 12.78 -9.99
C PHE A 45 3.64 12.72 -11.52
N ASP A 46 2.60 13.34 -12.08
CA ASP A 46 2.29 13.33 -13.51
C ASP A 46 3.15 14.30 -14.30
N ARG A 47 3.49 15.46 -13.71
CA ARG A 47 4.14 16.57 -14.43
C ARG A 47 5.55 16.87 -13.96
N VAL A 48 5.76 16.93 -12.64
CA VAL A 48 7.04 17.37 -12.08
C VAL A 48 8.08 16.25 -12.16
N ILE A 49 7.75 15.04 -11.70
CA ILE A 49 8.69 13.91 -11.72
C ILE A 49 9.17 13.56 -13.14
N PRO A 50 8.31 13.46 -14.17
CA PRO A 50 8.76 13.19 -15.53
C PRO A 50 9.60 14.32 -16.13
N ALA A 51 9.29 15.58 -15.81
CA ALA A 51 10.07 16.73 -16.27
C ALA A 51 11.47 16.72 -15.66
N VAL A 52 11.60 16.48 -14.35
CA VAL A 52 12.88 16.36 -13.65
C VAL A 52 13.67 15.15 -14.15
N GLY A 53 13.03 13.99 -14.31
CA GLY A 53 13.67 12.78 -14.83
C GLY A 53 14.18 12.93 -16.27
N ASN A 54 13.47 13.70 -17.10
CA ASN A 54 13.91 14.05 -18.44
C ASN A 54 15.12 15.00 -18.42
N LEU A 55 15.15 15.96 -17.49
CA LEU A 55 16.21 16.95 -17.39
C LEU A 55 17.51 16.38 -16.80
N LEU A 56 17.43 15.47 -15.82
CA LEU A 56 18.58 15.01 -15.05
C LEU A 56 19.15 13.65 -15.49
N ALA A 57 18.30 12.72 -15.97
CA ALA A 57 18.70 11.31 -16.09
C ALA A 57 18.59 10.73 -17.51
N GLY A 58 18.05 11.47 -18.49
CA GLY A 58 17.88 11.00 -19.87
C GLY A 58 16.98 9.76 -20.04
N ASN A 59 16.43 9.19 -18.96
CA ASN A 59 15.73 7.92 -18.95
C ASN A 59 14.27 8.07 -18.52
N LYS A 60 13.45 8.61 -19.44
CA LYS A 60 12.00 8.77 -19.27
C LYS A 60 11.27 7.44 -18.93
N LYS A 61 11.77 6.29 -19.39
CA LYS A 61 11.09 5.00 -19.26
C LYS A 61 11.07 4.49 -17.83
N ALA A 62 12.17 4.60 -17.09
CA ALA A 62 12.26 4.13 -15.70
C ALA A 62 11.28 4.88 -14.77
N TYR A 63 11.18 6.20 -14.92
CA TYR A 63 10.27 7.02 -14.13
C TYR A 63 8.79 6.79 -14.48
N LYS A 64 8.48 6.56 -15.77
CA LYS A 64 7.13 6.21 -16.21
C LYS A 64 6.68 4.84 -15.68
N TYR A 65 7.59 3.89 -15.55
CA TYR A 65 7.32 2.57 -14.94
C TYR A 65 7.03 2.67 -13.44
N PHE A 66 7.84 3.44 -12.71
CA PHE A 66 7.59 3.74 -11.30
C PHE A 66 6.20 4.37 -11.10
N TYR A 67 5.86 5.32 -11.98
CA TYR A 67 4.55 5.96 -12.01
C TYR A 67 3.39 4.98 -12.22
N SER A 68 3.44 4.16 -13.29
CA SER A 68 2.35 3.22 -13.61
C SER A 68 2.15 2.15 -12.53
N SER A 69 3.24 1.72 -11.88
CA SER A 69 3.13 0.76 -10.77
C SER A 69 2.43 1.34 -9.54
N SER A 70 2.60 2.65 -9.28
CA SER A 70 2.08 3.29 -8.07
C SER A 70 0.56 3.46 -8.06
N ARG A 71 -0.06 3.58 -9.24
CA ARG A 71 -1.53 3.64 -9.39
C ARG A 71 -2.22 2.30 -9.13
N GLY A 72 -1.49 1.20 -9.29
CA GLY A 72 -2.01 -0.16 -9.08
C GLY A 72 -1.94 -0.64 -7.63
N PHE A 73 -1.42 0.19 -6.71
CA PHE A 73 -1.31 -0.22 -5.31
C PHE A 73 -2.69 -0.38 -4.67
N MET A 74 -2.83 -1.47 -3.94
CA MET A 74 -4.03 -1.80 -3.18
C MET A 74 -4.32 -0.68 -2.16
N ARG A 75 -5.60 -0.34 -2.02
CA ARG A 75 -6.03 0.61 -1.00
C ARG A 75 -5.86 -0.02 0.39
N GLN A 76 -5.38 0.77 1.34
CA GLN A 76 -5.31 0.42 2.77
C GLN A 76 -6.58 -0.26 3.32
N GLN A 77 -7.77 0.19 2.95
CA GLN A 77 -9.04 -0.40 3.35
C GLN A 77 -9.21 -1.79 2.74
N GLU A 78 -8.92 -1.96 1.44
CA GLU A 78 -8.99 -3.26 0.77
C GLU A 78 -8.06 -4.27 1.47
N LEU A 79 -6.85 -3.85 1.84
CA LEU A 79 -5.92 -4.71 2.57
C LEU A 79 -6.43 -5.06 3.98
N ALA A 80 -7.05 -4.10 4.69
CA ALA A 80 -7.67 -4.37 5.99
C ALA A 80 -8.87 -5.34 5.87
N ASP A 81 -9.64 -5.27 4.78
CA ASP A 81 -10.73 -6.19 4.49
C ASP A 81 -10.19 -7.60 4.19
N LEU A 82 -9.04 -7.71 3.49
CA LEU A 82 -8.36 -9.00 3.30
C LEU A 82 -7.88 -9.60 4.63
N PHE A 83 -7.38 -8.78 5.56
CA PHE A 83 -7.04 -9.24 6.91
C PHE A 83 -8.27 -9.81 7.63
N ALA A 84 -9.40 -9.12 7.55
CA ALA A 84 -10.64 -9.57 8.19
C ALA A 84 -11.12 -10.89 7.57
N ARG A 85 -11.11 -10.98 6.23
CA ARG A 85 -11.47 -12.19 5.48
C ARG A 85 -10.54 -13.38 5.76
N ALA A 86 -9.29 -13.13 6.14
CA ALA A 86 -8.34 -14.17 6.54
C ALA A 86 -8.52 -14.66 7.99
N GLY A 87 -9.53 -14.16 8.71
CA GLY A 87 -9.84 -14.57 10.08
C GLY A 87 -9.12 -13.78 11.16
N LEU A 88 -8.44 -12.68 10.82
CA LEU A 88 -7.91 -11.75 11.81
C LEU A 88 -9.03 -10.83 12.32
N THR A 89 -9.00 -10.50 13.60
CA THR A 89 -9.91 -9.57 14.26
C THR A 89 -9.22 -8.23 14.53
N GLU A 90 -9.99 -7.23 14.99
CA GLU A 90 -9.47 -5.89 15.29
C GLU A 90 -8.72 -5.24 14.12
N THR A 91 -9.17 -5.52 12.89
CA THR A 91 -8.47 -5.07 11.69
C THR A 91 -8.62 -3.57 11.50
N ARG A 92 -7.49 -2.88 11.42
CA ARG A 92 -7.43 -1.42 11.28
C ARG A 92 -6.24 -1.02 10.42
N PHE A 93 -6.31 0.18 9.86
CA PHE A 93 -5.15 0.80 9.22
C PHE A 93 -4.87 2.18 9.82
N LEU A 94 -3.62 2.62 9.68
CA LEU A 94 -3.14 3.95 10.00
C LEU A 94 -2.45 4.53 8.76
N ASN A 95 -2.94 5.67 8.29
CA ASN A 95 -2.34 6.38 7.17
C ASN A 95 -1.13 7.19 7.63
N LEU A 96 -0.06 7.10 6.85
CA LEU A 96 1.16 7.88 7.00
C LEU A 96 1.36 8.74 5.74
N CYS A 97 2.00 9.90 5.89
CA CYS A 97 2.31 10.79 4.77
C CYS A 97 1.10 11.09 3.85
N GLY A 98 -0.06 11.43 4.44
CA GLY A 98 -1.29 11.71 3.68
C GLY A 98 -1.94 10.49 3.02
N GLY A 99 -1.51 9.27 3.36
CA GLY A 99 -2.04 8.00 2.85
C GLY A 99 -1.18 7.33 1.76
N VAL A 100 -0.05 7.93 1.39
CA VAL A 100 0.90 7.29 0.45
C VAL A 100 1.45 5.98 1.00
N VAL A 101 1.56 5.90 2.33
CA VAL A 101 1.97 4.70 3.06
C VAL A 101 0.93 4.40 4.12
N ALA A 102 0.66 3.13 4.39
CA ALA A 102 -0.22 2.74 5.48
C ALA A 102 0.35 1.57 6.27
N ILE A 103 0.07 1.59 7.58
CA ILE A 103 0.19 0.41 8.43
C ILE A 103 -1.18 -0.25 8.45
N VAL A 104 -1.28 -1.52 8.08
CA VAL A 104 -2.47 -2.36 8.26
C VAL A 104 -2.16 -3.43 9.28
N LYS A 105 -3.04 -3.59 10.27
CA LYS A 105 -2.85 -4.57 11.34
C LYS A 105 -4.13 -5.35 11.61
N GLY A 106 -3.96 -6.55 12.13
CA GLY A 106 -5.03 -7.40 12.64
C GLY A 106 -4.49 -8.39 13.67
N ARG A 107 -5.37 -8.95 14.49
CA ARG A 107 -5.02 -9.85 15.58
C ARG A 107 -5.59 -11.24 15.33
N LYS A 108 -4.82 -12.30 15.61
CA LYS A 108 -5.36 -13.65 15.59
C LYS A 108 -6.22 -13.87 16.84
N PRO A 109 -7.44 -14.41 16.69
CA PRO A 109 -8.24 -14.83 17.84
C PRO A 109 -7.48 -15.78 18.78
N LEU A 110 -7.91 -15.85 20.04
CA LEU A 110 -7.40 -16.83 21.01
C LEU A 110 -7.83 -18.25 20.65
#